data_AF-A0A6B3FGP4-F1
#
_entry.id   AF-A0A6B3FGP4-F1
#
_cell.length_a   1.000
_cell.length_b   1.000
_cell.length_c   1.000
_cell.angle_alpha   90.00
_cell.angle_beta   90.00
_cell.angle_gamma   90.00
#
_symmetry.space_group_name_H-M   'P 1'
#
loop_
_entity.id
_entity.type
_entity.pdbx_description
1 polymer ?
#
loop_
_entity_poly.entity_id
_entity_poly.type
_entity_poly.pdbx_seq_one_letter_code
_entity_poly.pdbx_strand_id
1 'polypeptide(L)'
;MARRPLSAALALVAGAAALVVPTGFGAASPAQAAAPGDKDVTAVMFEWKFASIAKACTDTLGPAGYGYVQVSPPQEHIQGGQWWTSYQPV
;
A
#
# COMPACT_ATOMS: atom_id res chain seq x y z
N MET A 1 3.74 -52.35 35.76
CA MET A 1 2.45 -51.88 35.19
C MET A 1 1.99 -50.69 36.03
N ALA A 2 1.76 -49.47 35.57
CA ALA A 2 1.98 -48.82 34.30
C ALA A 2 2.01 -47.30 34.57
N ARG A 3 3.08 -46.65 34.12
CA ARG A 3 3.11 -45.40 33.34
C ARG A 3 1.90 -44.46 33.48
N ARG A 4 1.96 -43.51 34.43
CA ARG A 4 1.12 -42.29 34.45
C ARG A 4 1.97 -41.09 34.90
N PRO A 5 2.77 -40.47 34.02
CA PRO A 5 2.79 -39.01 34.01
C PRO A 5 3.04 -38.37 32.63
N LEU A 6 2.85 -39.08 31.51
CA LEU A 6 3.13 -38.51 30.18
C LEU A 6 1.98 -37.72 29.56
N SER A 7 0.76 -37.84 30.07
CA SER A 7 -0.41 -37.18 29.46
C SER A 7 -0.58 -35.70 29.82
N ALA A 8 0.00 -35.23 30.94
CA ALA A 8 -0.11 -33.83 31.34
C ALA A 8 0.86 -32.90 30.57
N ALA A 9 1.95 -33.45 30.04
CA ALA A 9 2.93 -32.66 29.27
C ALA A 9 2.44 -32.31 27.86
N LEU A 10 1.55 -33.12 27.26
CA LEU A 10 1.03 -32.83 25.91
C LEU A 10 0.00 -31.70 25.85
N ALA A 11 -0.70 -31.40 26.96
CA ALA A 11 -1.70 -30.34 26.96
C ALA A 11 -1.09 -28.93 26.95
N LEU A 12 0.14 -28.77 27.43
CA LEU A 12 0.84 -27.48 27.47
C LEU A 12 1.44 -27.08 26.11
N VAL A 13 1.66 -28.03 25.19
CA VAL A 13 2.23 -27.74 23.86
C VAL A 13 1.14 -27.35 22.86
N ALA A 14 -0.11 -27.77 23.06
CA ALA A 14 -1.23 -27.41 22.18
C ALA A 14 -1.77 -25.99 22.40
N GLY A 15 -1.57 -25.40 23.59
CA GLY A 15 -2.06 -24.04 23.91
C GLY A 15 -1.17 -22.90 23.40
N ALA A 16 0.10 -23.18 23.09
CA ALA A 16 1.05 -22.15 22.65
C ALA A 16 0.97 -21.82 21.15
N ALA A 17 0.24 -22.63 20.36
CA ALA A 17 0.11 -22.43 18.91
C ALA A 17 -1.00 -21.44 18.51
N ALA A 18 -1.84 -20.97 19.44
CA ALA A 18 -2.95 -20.05 19.15
C ALA A 18 -2.58 -18.55 19.24
N LEU A 19 -1.32 -18.23 19.55
CA LEU A 19 -0.83 -16.84 19.62
C LEU A 19 0.03 -16.43 18.41
N VAL A 20 -0.06 -17.16 17.29
CA VAL A 20 0.38 -16.61 16.00
C VAL A 20 -0.62 -15.53 15.62
N VAL A 21 -0.36 -14.34 16.16
CA VAL A 21 -0.91 -13.06 15.71
C VAL A 21 -0.89 -13.10 14.19
N PRO A 22 -2.02 -12.90 13.48
CA PRO A 22 -1.96 -12.74 12.05
C PRO A 22 -1.10 -11.51 11.83
N THR A 23 0.08 -11.70 11.26
CA THR A 23 0.95 -10.66 10.68
C THR A 23 0.29 -10.03 9.44
N GLY A 24 -1.04 -9.94 9.45
CA GLY A 24 -1.92 -9.64 8.33
C GLY A 24 -2.34 -8.18 8.21
N PHE A 25 -1.62 -7.26 8.86
CA PHE A 25 -1.59 -5.88 8.41
C PHE A 25 -0.17 -5.62 7.91
N GLY A 26 0.11 -6.09 6.70
CA GLY A 26 1.27 -5.61 5.96
C GLY A 26 1.09 -4.10 5.79
N ALA A 27 1.76 -3.32 6.62
CA ALA A 27 1.87 -1.89 6.40
C ALA A 27 2.39 -1.73 4.97
N ALA A 28 1.60 -1.09 4.10
CA ALA A 28 2.08 -0.73 2.78
C ALA A 28 3.41 -0.01 2.98
N SER A 29 4.49 -0.56 2.42
CA SER A 29 5.79 0.08 2.53
C SER A 29 5.63 1.51 2.02
N PRO A 30 6.09 2.53 2.76
CA PRO A 30 5.98 3.90 2.31
C PRO A 30 6.58 3.98 0.91
N ALA A 31 5.82 4.51 -0.05
CA ALA A 31 6.32 4.72 -1.39
C ALA A 31 7.48 5.73 -1.30
N GLN A 32 8.71 5.24 -1.46
CA GLN A 32 9.88 6.10 -1.49
C GLN A 32 9.97 6.74 -2.88
N ALA A 33 9.93 8.07 -2.94
CA ALA A 33 10.19 8.78 -4.19
C ALA A 33 11.62 8.48 -4.67
N ALA A 34 11.78 8.23 -5.97
CA ALA A 34 13.11 8.10 -6.57
C ALA A 34 13.90 9.40 -6.35
N ALA A 35 15.23 9.28 -6.19
CA ALA A 35 16.10 10.45 -6.11
C ALA A 35 15.88 11.36 -7.33
N PRO A 36 15.95 12.70 -7.17
CA PRO A 36 15.84 13.64 -8.28
C PRO A 36 16.80 13.24 -9.42
N GLY A 37 16.26 12.88 -10.58
CA GLY A 37 17.04 12.80 -11.82
C GLY A 37 17.31 14.21 -12.36
N ASP A 38 17.85 14.30 -13.58
CA ASP A 38 18.13 15.61 -14.23
C ASP A 38 16.86 16.43 -14.53
N LYS A 39 15.67 15.85 -14.35
CA LYS A 39 14.37 16.49 -14.53
C LYS A 39 13.79 16.86 -13.17
N ASP A 40 13.57 18.16 -12.94
CA ASP A 40 13.16 18.73 -11.65
C ASP A 40 11.68 19.18 -11.60
N VAL A 41 10.99 19.22 -12.75
CA VAL A 41 9.59 19.64 -12.82
C VAL A 41 8.63 18.49 -12.51
N THR A 42 7.67 18.74 -11.62
CA THR A 42 6.58 17.80 -11.25
C THR A 42 5.23 18.32 -11.73
N ALA A 43 4.44 17.46 -12.40
CA ALA A 43 3.05 17.76 -12.75
C ALA A 43 2.09 17.24 -11.68
N VAL A 44 1.18 18.09 -11.20
CA VAL A 44 0.09 17.65 -10.31
C VAL A 44 -1.11 17.26 -11.17
N MET A 45 -1.39 15.96 -11.26
CA MET A 45 -2.48 15.39 -12.06
C MET A 45 -3.70 15.10 -11.17
N PHE A 46 -4.25 16.17 -10.61
CA PHE A 46 -5.34 16.13 -9.63
C PHE A 46 -6.63 15.52 -10.19
N GLU A 47 -7.10 14.43 -9.58
CA GLU A 47 -8.32 13.69 -9.94
C GLU A 47 -8.32 13.06 -11.35
N TRP A 48 -7.14 12.88 -11.96
CA TRP A 48 -7.02 12.18 -13.24
C TRP A 48 -7.08 10.66 -13.06
N LYS A 49 -7.72 9.97 -14.01
CA LYS A 49 -7.67 8.50 -14.10
C LYS A 49 -6.27 8.04 -14.47
N PHE A 50 -5.81 6.93 -13.88
CA PHE A 50 -4.47 6.37 -14.15
C PHE A 50 -4.18 6.10 -15.63
N ALA A 51 -5.18 5.63 -16.40
CA ALA A 51 -5.02 5.44 -17.84
C ALA A 51 -4.72 6.76 -18.59
N SER A 52 -5.36 7.86 -18.17
CA SER A 52 -5.11 9.19 -18.74
C SER A 52 -3.74 9.72 -18.32
N ILE A 53 -3.31 9.45 -17.09
CA ILE A 53 -1.96 9.77 -16.60
C ILE A 53 -0.91 9.04 -17.45
N ALA A 54 -1.07 7.73 -17.67
CA ALA A 54 -0.14 6.95 -18.49
C ALA A 54 -0.02 7.51 -19.91
N LYS A 55 -1.14 7.85 -20.54
CA LYS A 55 -1.16 8.50 -21.86
C LYS A 55 -0.42 9.83 -21.85
N ALA A 56 -0.66 10.69 -20.85
CA ALA A 56 0.00 11.99 -20.74
C ALA A 56 1.52 11.86 -20.53
N CYS A 57 1.96 10.88 -19.75
CA CYS A 57 3.38 10.59 -19.56
C CYS A 57 4.10 10.30 -20.87
N THR A 58 3.49 9.50 -21.75
CA THR A 58 4.07 9.14 -23.06
C THR A 58 3.96 10.27 -24.08
N ASP A 59 2.77 10.87 -24.20
CA ASP A 59 2.45 11.73 -25.35
C ASP A 59 2.83 13.20 -25.13
N THR A 60 3.01 13.64 -23.88
CA THR A 60 3.17 15.08 -23.57
C THR A 60 4.21 15.34 -22.50
N LEU A 61 4.03 14.82 -21.29
CA LEU A 61 4.87 15.17 -20.13
C LEU A 61 6.31 14.68 -20.28
N GLY A 62 6.49 13.44 -20.75
CA GLY A 62 7.82 12.87 -21.01
C GLY A 62 8.63 13.68 -22.02
N PRO A 63 8.10 13.92 -23.24
CA PRO A 63 8.73 14.77 -24.25
C PRO A 63 8.94 16.23 -23.81
N ALA A 64 8.02 16.78 -23.00
CA ALA A 64 8.13 18.14 -22.47
C ALA A 64 9.14 18.28 -21.31
N GLY A 65 9.77 17.19 -20.86
CA GLY A 65 10.83 17.24 -19.86
C GLY A 65 10.36 17.19 -18.40
N TYR A 66 9.09 16.86 -18.12
CA TYR A 66 8.63 16.62 -16.76
C TYR A 66 9.31 15.37 -16.18
N GLY A 67 9.76 15.47 -14.93
CA GLY A 67 10.44 14.38 -14.22
C GLY A 67 9.48 13.50 -13.43
N TYR A 68 8.41 14.07 -12.89
CA TYR A 68 7.51 13.40 -11.96
C TYR A 68 6.05 13.77 -12.18
N VAL A 69 5.17 12.88 -11.70
CA VAL A 69 3.74 13.12 -11.59
C VAL A 69 3.32 12.89 -10.15
N GLN A 70 2.63 13.88 -9.57
CA GLN A 70 1.90 13.72 -8.32
C GLN A 70 0.43 13.43 -8.65
N VAL A 71 -0.12 12.39 -8.04
CA VAL A 71 -1.50 11.95 -8.24
C VAL A 71 -2.35 12.21 -6.99
N SER A 72 -3.68 12.19 -7.15
CA SER A 72 -4.60 12.06 -6.01
C SER A 72 -4.32 10.76 -5.22
N PRO A 73 -4.70 10.69 -3.93
CA PRO A 73 -4.45 9.50 -3.11
C PRO A 73 -4.96 8.19 -3.77
N PRO A 74 -4.10 7.18 -3.99
CA PRO A 74 -4.46 5.97 -4.74
C PRO A 74 -5.14 4.88 -3.89
N GLN A 75 -5.14 5.02 -2.57
CA GLN A 75 -5.73 4.05 -1.66
C GLN A 75 -7.26 4.03 -1.75
N GLU A 76 -7.88 2.94 -1.29
CA GLU A 76 -9.33 2.89 -1.14
C GLU A 76 -9.82 4.02 -0.23
N HIS A 77 -10.98 4.58 -0.56
CA HIS A 77 -11.57 5.70 0.15
C HIS A 77 -13.10 5.61 0.16
N ILE A 78 -13.75 6.46 0.94
CA ILE A 78 -15.22 6.51 0.99
C ILE A 78 -15.83 6.78 -0.39
N GLN A 79 -17.02 6.25 -0.64
CA GLN A 79 -17.71 6.45 -1.90
C GLN A 79 -18.27 7.88 -2.02
N GLY A 80 -18.20 8.45 -3.23
CA GLY A 80 -18.76 9.76 -3.55
C GLY A 80 -18.05 10.38 -4.76
N GLY A 81 -18.69 11.35 -5.41
CA GLY A 81 -18.13 12.03 -6.59
C GLY A 81 -17.35 13.31 -6.30
N GLN A 82 -17.12 13.63 -5.02
CA GLN A 82 -16.45 14.87 -4.62
C GLN A 82 -14.96 14.60 -4.45
N TRP A 83 -14.09 15.48 -4.95
CA TRP A 83 -12.63 15.28 -4.91
C TRP A 83 -12.06 14.96 -3.51
N TRP A 84 -12.67 15.50 -2.45
CA TRP A 84 -12.19 15.32 -1.09
C TRP A 84 -12.45 13.90 -0.55
N THR A 85 -13.27 13.10 -1.22
CA THR A 85 -13.49 11.70 -0.83
C THR A 85 -12.20 10.90 -0.89
N SER A 86 -11.31 11.19 -1.85
CA SER A 86 -9.99 10.58 -2.01
C SER A 86 -9.10 10.71 -0.76
N TYR A 87 -9.40 11.67 0.13
CA TYR A 87 -8.62 11.96 1.34
C TYR A 87 -9.22 11.35 2.62
N GLN A 88 -10.22 10.48 2.50
CA GLN A 88 -10.80 9.73 3.62
C GLN A 88 -10.65 8.21 3.38
N PRO A 89 -9.50 7.62 3.76
CA PRO A 89 -9.20 6.21 3.52
C PRO A 89 -10.14 5.24 4.25
N VAL A 90 -10.29 4.02 3.71
CA VAL A 90 -11.03 2.89 4.32
C VAL A 90 -10.23 1.60 4.34
#